data_AF-A0A975LG11-F1
#
_entry.id   AF-A0A975LG11-F1
#
_cell.length_a   1.000
_cell.length_b   1.000
_cell.length_c   1.000
_cell.angle_alpha   90.00
_cell.angle_beta   90.00
_cell.angle_gamma   90.00
#
_symmetry.space_group_name_H-M   'P 1'
#
loop_
_entity.id
_entity.type
_entity.pdbx_description
1 polymer ?
#
loop_
_entity_poly.entity_id
_entity_poly.type
_entity_poly.pdbx_seq_one_letter_code
_entity_poly.pdbx_strand_id
1 'polypeptide(L)' 'MKYLCPICGHTLATEDLNIYTCINCDEIFTIDELEEEYGLTSSCSNCQTD' A
#
# COMPACT_ATOMS: atom_id res chain seq x y z
N MET A 1 -0.42 -9.25 6.67
CA MET A 1 -0.70 -8.88 5.26
C MET A 1 0.40 -7.92 4.83
N LYS A 2 0.91 -7.99 3.59
CA LYS A 2 1.92 -7.04 3.11
C LYS A 2 1.23 -6.01 2.24
N TYR A 3 1.23 -4.74 2.65
CA TYR A 3 0.70 -3.64 1.85
C TYR A 3 1.73 -3.22 0.81
N LEU A 4 1.26 -2.85 -0.38
CA LEU A 4 2.09 -2.33 -1.45
C LEU A 4 1.79 -0.84 -1.65
N CYS A 5 2.82 -0.07 -1.92
CA CYS A 5 2.72 1.33 -2.22
C CYS A 5 1.91 1.51 -3.50
N PRO A 6 0.80 2.27 -3.48
CA PRO A 6 -0.02 2.48 -4.66
C PRO A 6 0.69 3.28 -5.75
N ILE A 7 1.75 4.02 -5.41
CA ILE A 7 2.50 4.86 -6.35
C ILE A 7 3.53 4.03 -7.13
N CYS A 8 4.33 3.22 -6.43
CA CYS A 8 5.49 2.53 -7.02
C CYS A 8 5.42 0.99 -6.97
N GLY A 9 4.40 0.42 -6.33
CA GLY A 9 4.20 -1.03 -6.21
C GLY A 9 5.16 -1.75 -5.25
N HIS A 10 6.07 -1.03 -4.58
CA HIS A 10 6.97 -1.62 -3.59
C HIS A 10 6.28 -1.87 -2.25
N THR A 11 6.85 -2.75 -1.43
CA THR A 11 6.30 -3.05 -0.10
C THR A 11 6.36 -1.82 0.81
N LEU A 12 5.25 -1.57 1.52
CA LEU A 12 5.21 -0.58 2.58
C LEU A 12 5.76 -1.19 3.87
N ALA A 13 6.64 -0.45 4.55
CA ALA A 13 7.06 -0.72 5.91
C ALA A 13 6.00 -0.18 6.88
N THR A 14 5.72 -0.92 7.95
CA THR A 14 4.86 -0.45 9.05
C THR A 14 5.77 -0.06 10.21
N GLU A 15 5.77 1.23 10.55
CA GLU A 15 6.43 1.72 11.76
C GLU A 15 5.42 1.84 12.92
N ASP A 16 4.15 2.10 12.59
CA ASP A 16 3.07 2.29 13.54
C ASP A 16 1.81 1.52 13.12
N LEU A 17 0.90 1.27 14.07
CA LEU A 17 -0.30 0.45 13.87
C LEU A 17 -1.19 0.92 12.70
N ASN A 18 -1.15 2.22 12.39
CA ASN A 18 -1.99 2.85 11.36
C ASN A 18 -1.18 3.60 10.30
N ILE A 19 0.15 3.54 10.32
CA ILE A 19 1.02 4.32 9.43
C ILE A 19 1.96 3.39 8.67
N TYR A 20 2.02 3.60 7.36
CA TYR A 20 2.77 2.81 6.39
C TYR A 20 3.67 3.71 5.57
N THR A 21 4.97 3.43 5.58
CA THR A 21 5.98 4.20 4.85
C THR A 21 6.54 3.40 3.69
N CYS A 22 6.57 4.00 2.49
CA CYS A 22 7.17 3.41 1.30
C CYS A 22 8.69 3.47 1.37
N ILE A 23 9.38 2.33 1.45
CA ILE A 23 10.86 2.30 1.51
C ILE A 23 11.56 2.75 0.23
N ASN A 24 10.82 2.89 -0.88
CA ASN A 24 11.37 3.27 -2.19
C ASN A 24 11.14 4.74 -2.52
N CYS A 25 10.06 5.30 -1.98
CA CYS A 25 9.58 6.64 -2.32
C CYS A 25 9.47 7.57 -1.11
N ASP A 26 9.69 7.04 0.11
CA ASP A 26 9.56 7.72 1.40
C ASP A 26 8.19 8.39 1.63
N GLU A 27 7.19 8.00 0.83
CA GLU A 27 5.81 8.44 0.98
C GLU A 27 5.14 7.72 2.15
N ILE A 28 4.34 8.48 2.91
CA ILE A 28 3.66 8.01 4.11
C ILE A 28 2.18 7.89 3.79
N PHE A 29 1.60 6.76 4.14
CA PHE A 29 0.19 6.45 3.96
C PHE A 29 -0.41 5.98 5.27
N THR A 30 -1.63 6.42 5.55
CA THR A 30 -2.42 5.88 6.65
C THR A 30 -3.17 4.62 6.24
N ILE A 31 -3.55 3.78 7.21
CA ILE A 31 -4.42 2.62 6.96
C ILE A 31 -5.74 3.08 6.32
N ASP A 32 -6.30 4.19 6.78
CA ASP A 32 -7.54 4.75 6.25
C ASP A 32 -7.38 5.16 4.78
N GLU A 33 -6.28 5.83 4.39
CA GLU A 33 -6.01 6.16 2.98
C GLU A 33 -5.85 4.90 2.12
N LEU A 34 -5.13 3.88 2.61
CA LEU A 34 -4.93 2.63 1.87
C LEU A 34 -6.25 1.87 1.67
N GLU A 35 -7.12 1.85 2.68
CA GLU A 35 -8.40 1.14 2.63
C GLU A 35 -9.51 1.92 1.91
N GLU A 36 -9.61 3.22 2.13
CA GLU A 36 -10.68 4.10 1.61
C GLU A 36 -10.34 4.66 0.22
N GLU A 37 -9.13 5.19 0.03
CA GLU A 37 -8.73 5.83 -1.23
C GLU A 37 -8.23 4.82 -2.26
N TYR A 38 -7.41 3.86 -1.83
CA TYR A 38 -6.80 2.87 -2.72
C TYR A 38 -7.52 1.53 -2.73
N GLY A 39 -8.54 1.36 -1.88
CA GLY A 39 -9.39 0.17 -1.89
C GLY A 39 -8.58 -1.11 -1.74
N LEU A 40 -7.54 -1.14 -0.88
CA LEU A 40 -6.71 -2.32 -0.56
C LEU A 40 -7.51 -3.40 0.22
N THR A 41 -8.74 -3.65 -0.20
CA THR A 41 -9.60 -4.75 0.21
C THR A 41 -9.17 -6.05 -0.46
N SER A 42 -7.96 -6.53 -0.21
CA SER A 42 -7.52 -7.90 -0.56
C SER A 42 -7.83 -8.37 -2.00
N SER A 43 -7.98 -7.46 -2.96
CA SER A 43 -8.38 -7.77 -4.32
C SER A 43 -7.20 -7.47 -5.23
N CYS A 44 -6.25 -8.40 -5.24
CA CYS A 44 -5.36 -8.58 -6.39
C CYS A 44 -6.23 -8.98 -7.59
N SER A 45 -6.92 -8.00 -8.20
CA SER A 45 -7.72 -8.22 -9.40
C SER A 45 -7.03 -7.70 -10.67
N ASN A 46 -5.80 -7.19 -10.58
CA ASN A 46 -5.02 -6.77 -11.74
C ASN A 46 -3.52 -7.04 -11.58
N CYS A 47 -3.13 -8.30 -11.40
CA CYS A 47 -1.91 -8.75 -12.07
C CYS A 47 -2.26 -8.84 -13.56
N GLN A 48 -2.14 -7.72 -14.29
CA GLN A 48 -2.08 -7.76 -15.74
C GLN A 48 -0.89 -8.65 -16.12
N THR A 49 -1.20 -9.84 -16.61
CA THR A 49 -0.33 -10.55 -17.55
C THR A 49 -1.03 -10.46 -18.90
N ASP A 50 -0.69 -9.44 -19.68
CA ASP A 50 -0.52 -9.52 -21.13
C ASP A 50 0.44 -8.41 -21.58
#